data_AF-A0A534CBZ8-F1
#
_entry.id   AF-A0A534CBZ8-F1
#
_cell.length_a   1.000
_cell.length_b   1.000
_cell.length_c   1.000
_cell.angle_alpha   90.00
_cell.angle_beta   90.00
_cell.angle_gamma   90.00
#
_symmetry.space_group_name_H-M   'P 1'
#
loop_
_entity.id
_entity.type
_entity.pdbx_description
1 polymer ?
#
loop_
_entity_poly.entity_id
_entity_poly.type
_entity_poly.pdbx_seq_one_letter_code
_entity_poly.pdbx_strand_id
1 'polypeptide(L)'
;MKSVSGIVWLAALLPALSACHALRVNSCHRPQAYMGARSVAPLKIPAGLDAPETGNALRIPALNEPAPPARKGKEPCLDEPPPFKVQKPAPPRQA
;
A
#
# COMPACT_ATOMS: atom_id res chain seq x y z
N MET A 1 11.59 13.79 -47.66
CA MET A 1 12.45 13.77 -46.45
C MET A 1 11.74 14.24 -45.16
N LYS A 2 10.74 15.15 -45.21
CA LYS A 2 10.02 15.64 -44.01
C LYS A 2 9.22 14.57 -43.25
N SER A 3 8.70 13.56 -43.96
CA SER A 3 7.83 12.52 -43.39
C SER A 3 8.56 11.51 -42.48
N VAL A 4 9.83 11.20 -42.79
CA VAL A 4 10.66 10.28 -41.99
C VAL A 4 11.01 10.92 -40.63
N SER A 5 11.27 12.22 -40.61
CA SER A 5 11.55 12.94 -39.35
C SER A 5 10.33 12.97 -38.43
N GLY A 6 9.12 13.15 -38.97
CA GLY A 6 7.89 13.15 -38.17
C GLY A 6 7.58 11.79 -37.54
N ILE A 7 7.84 10.70 -38.25
CA ILE A 7 7.66 9.32 -37.76
C ILE A 7 8.64 9.03 -36.61
N VAL A 8 9.88 9.50 -36.70
CA VAL A 8 10.89 9.32 -35.63
C VAL A 8 10.48 10.06 -34.36
N TRP A 9 9.97 11.30 -34.48
CA TRP A 9 9.45 12.05 -33.34
C TRP A 9 8.22 11.40 -32.70
N LEU A 10 7.29 10.88 -33.52
CA LEU A 10 6.13 10.15 -33.00
C LEU A 10 6.54 8.88 -32.25
N ALA A 11 7.45 8.08 -32.83
CA ALA A 11 7.93 6.83 -32.25
C ALA A 11 8.63 7.03 -30.89
N ALA A 12 9.31 8.17 -30.70
CA ALA A 12 9.94 8.52 -29.42
C ALA A 12 8.92 8.99 -28.35
N LEU A 13 7.78 9.55 -28.75
CA LEU A 13 6.72 10.01 -27.85
C LEU A 13 5.87 8.86 -27.29
N LEU A 14 5.63 7.79 -28.07
CA LEU A 14 4.84 6.63 -27.63
C LEU A 14 5.31 5.96 -26.30
N PRO A 15 6.62 5.67 -26.09
CA PRO A 15 7.06 5.08 -24.82
C PRO A 15 6.97 6.05 -23.64
N ALA A 16 7.07 7.37 -23.88
CA ALA A 16 6.98 8.39 -22.84
C ALA A 16 5.56 8.47 -22.23
N LEU A 17 4.50 8.24 -23.02
CA LEU A 17 3.12 8.22 -22.50
C LEU A 17 2.77 6.93 -21.75
N SER A 18 3.41 5.80 -22.08
CA SER A 18 3.16 4.49 -21.42
C SER A 18 3.79 4.40 -20.02
N ALA A 19 4.76 5.26 -19.68
CA ALA A 19 5.54 5.13 -18.45
C ALA A 19 4.75 5.45 -17.17
N CYS A 20 3.67 6.25 -17.24
CA CYS A 20 2.94 6.68 -16.04
C CYS A 20 2.24 5.54 -15.28
N HIS A 21 1.89 4.42 -15.93
CA HIS A 21 1.31 3.26 -15.26
C HIS A 21 2.36 2.24 -14.81
N ALA A 22 3.44 2.07 -15.57
CA ALA A 22 4.52 1.14 -15.24
C ALA A 22 5.39 1.61 -14.06
N LEU A 23 5.47 2.92 -13.84
CA LEU A 23 6.25 3.52 -12.74
C LEU A 23 5.50 3.53 -11.40
N ARG A 24 4.21 3.17 -11.34
CA ARG A 24 3.48 3.00 -10.09
C ARG A 24 3.77 1.63 -9.49
N VAL A 25 4.94 1.49 -8.88
CA VAL A 25 5.42 0.22 -8.30
C VAL A 25 5.23 0.13 -6.77
N ASN A 26 4.22 0.82 -6.22
CA ASN A 26 3.86 0.64 -4.80
C ASN A 26 3.15 -0.70 -4.62
N SER A 27 3.95 -1.74 -4.42
CA SER A 27 3.48 -3.09 -4.13
C SER A 27 3.59 -3.36 -2.64
N CYS A 28 2.45 -3.57 -1.97
CA CYS A 28 2.39 -4.04 -0.58
C CYS A 28 2.92 -5.48 -0.41
N HIS A 29 3.26 -6.17 -1.51
CA HIS A 29 3.81 -7.52 -1.51
C HIS A 29 5.31 -7.57 -1.20
N ARG A 30 5.99 -6.41 -1.20
CA ARG A 30 7.37 -6.33 -0.74
C ARG A 30 7.42 -6.03 0.76
N PRO A 31 8.42 -6.56 1.49
CA PRO A 31 8.65 -6.18 2.88
C PRO A 31 8.74 -4.66 3.03
N GLN A 32 7.94 -4.11 3.94
CA GLN A 32 7.93 -2.69 4.25
C GLN A 32 8.79 -2.41 5.49
N ALA A 33 9.33 -1.20 5.59
CA ALA A 33 10.22 -0.84 6.71
C ALA A 33 9.56 -1.02 8.09
N TYR A 34 8.25 -0.74 8.20
CA TYR A 34 7.51 -0.90 9.46
C TYR A 34 7.38 -2.36 9.91
N MET A 35 7.51 -3.35 9.01
CA MET A 35 7.30 -4.77 9.35
C MET A 35 8.41 -5.34 10.24
N GLY A 36 9.58 -4.68 10.26
CA GLY A 36 10.69 -5.04 11.16
C GLY A 36 10.70 -4.27 12.48
N ALA A 37 9.74 -3.37 12.70
CA ALA A 37 9.67 -2.55 13.90
C ALA A 37 9.40 -3.41 15.14
N ARG A 38 10.03 -3.06 16.26
CA ARG A 38 9.84 -3.72 17.55
C ARG A 38 9.13 -2.78 18.51
N SER A 39 8.29 -3.32 19.37
CA SER A 39 7.68 -2.57 20.46
C SER A 39 8.77 -2.03 21.39
N VAL A 40 8.74 -0.73 21.66
CA VAL A 40 9.63 -0.06 22.60
C VAL A 40 8.91 0.08 23.94
N ALA A 41 9.62 -0.15 25.04
CA ALA A 41 9.05 0.03 26.37
C ALA A 41 8.66 1.51 26.60
N PRO A 42 7.59 1.78 27.36
CA PRO A 42 7.23 3.14 27.74
C PRO A 42 8.38 3.86 28.48
N LEU A 43 8.46 5.17 28.30
CA LEU A 43 9.46 6.01 28.98
C LEU A 43 9.23 6.00 30.50
N LYS A 44 10.33 6.00 31.26
CA LYS A 44 10.30 6.13 32.71
C LYS A 44 10.47 7.60 33.09
N ILE A 45 9.64 8.07 34.01
CA ILE A 45 9.71 9.44 34.52
C ILE A 45 10.71 9.46 35.69
N PRO A 46 11.72 10.34 35.65
CA PRO A 46 12.67 10.47 36.75
C PRO A 46 12.03 11.17 37.95
N ALA A 47 12.63 10.99 39.13
CA ALA A 47 12.12 11.59 40.36
C ALA A 47 12.07 13.13 40.26
N GLY A 48 10.99 13.73 40.78
CA GLY A 48 10.79 15.18 40.79
C GLY A 48 10.22 15.76 39.49
N LEU A 49 9.87 14.93 38.50
CA LEU A 49 9.12 15.35 37.32
C LEU A 49 7.72 14.74 37.30
N ASP A 50 6.75 15.54 36.85
CA ASP A 50 5.38 15.09 36.65
C ASP A 50 5.24 14.23 35.39
N ALA A 51 4.30 13.29 35.44
CA ALA A 51 3.96 12.46 34.29
C ALA A 51 3.26 13.28 33.20
N PRO A 52 3.48 12.96 31.91
CA PRO A 52 2.67 13.55 30.85
C PRO A 52 1.23 13.05 30.96
N GLU A 53 0.28 13.92 30.63
CA GLU A 53 -1.14 13.57 30.55
C GLU A 53 -1.39 12.53 29.45
N THR A 54 -1.89 11.35 29.82
CA THR A 54 -2.13 10.23 28.88
C THR A 54 -3.61 9.93 28.63
N GLY A 55 -4.52 10.81 29.07
CA GLY A 55 -5.97 10.63 28.91
C GLY A 55 -6.43 10.53 27.45
N ASN A 56 -5.79 11.27 26.54
CA ASN A 56 -6.06 11.24 25.10
C ASN A 56 -4.96 10.51 24.31
N ALA A 57 -4.16 9.68 24.97
CA ALA A 57 -3.09 8.94 24.29
C ALA A 57 -3.69 7.86 23.39
N LEU A 58 -3.09 7.67 22.20
CA LEU A 58 -3.40 6.54 21.34
C LEU A 58 -3.01 5.23 22.04
N ARG A 59 -4.00 4.42 22.39
CA ARG A 59 -3.77 3.10 23.00
C ARG A 59 -3.74 2.04 21.90
N ILE A 60 -2.57 1.45 21.69
CA ILE A 60 -2.41 0.29 20.82
C ILE A 60 -2.83 -0.95 21.62
N PRO A 61 -3.84 -1.72 21.18
CA PRO A 61 -4.24 -2.94 21.88
C PRO A 61 -3.13 -3.98 21.93
N ALA A 62 -3.15 -4.83 22.97
CA ALA A 62 -2.25 -5.97 23.04
C ALA A 62 -2.53 -6.95 21.88
N LEU A 63 -1.48 -7.36 21.18
CA LEU A 63 -1.58 -8.36 20.13
C LEU A 63 -1.65 -9.76 20.77
N ASN A 64 -2.86 -10.27 20.96
CA ASN A 64 -3.11 -11.60 21.52
C ASN A 64 -3.20 -12.69 20.43
N GLU A 65 -3.13 -12.30 19.17
CA GLU A 65 -3.29 -13.19 18.02
C GLU A 65 -1.99 -13.29 17.23
N PRO A 66 -1.76 -14.43 16.54
CA PRO A 66 -0.62 -14.57 15.66
C PRO A 66 -0.68 -13.52 14.54
N ALA A 67 0.49 -13.05 14.10
CA ALA A 67 0.58 -12.10 12.99
C ALA A 67 -0.10 -12.69 11.73
N PRO A 68 -0.90 -11.88 11.00
CA PRO A 68 -1.46 -12.31 9.72
C PRO A 68 -0.35 -12.75 8.75
N PRO A 69 -0.63 -13.73 7.87
CA PRO A 69 0.33 -14.15 6.87
C PRO A 69 0.68 -12.98 5.93
N ALA A 70 1.92 -12.98 5.44
CA ALA A 70 2.36 -11.98 4.47
C ALA A 70 1.51 -12.05 3.19
N ARG A 71 1.13 -10.87 2.67
CA ARG A 71 0.39 -10.73 1.41
C ARG A 71 1.21 -11.29 0.25
N LYS A 72 0.59 -12.03 -0.67
CA LYS A 72 1.28 -12.68 -1.81
C LYS A 72 0.67 -12.33 -3.17
N GLY A 73 1.52 -12.19 -4.18
CA GLY A 73 1.14 -12.22 -5.59
C GLY A 73 0.24 -11.06 -6.04
N LYS A 74 -1.05 -11.36 -6.28
CA LYS A 74 -2.07 -10.43 -6.80
C LYS A 74 -3.13 -10.07 -5.75
N GLU A 75 -2.85 -10.32 -4.48
CA GLU A 75 -3.75 -9.93 -3.40
C GLU A 75 -3.89 -8.39 -3.37
N PRO A 76 -5.11 -7.87 -3.19
CA PRO A 76 -5.31 -6.43 -3.18
C PRO A 76 -4.57 -5.80 -1.98
N CYS A 77 -3.91 -4.66 -2.23
CA CYS A 77 -3.34 -3.87 -1.15
C CYS A 77 -4.45 -3.17 -0.38
N LEU A 78 -4.25 -2.96 0.93
CA LEU A 78 -5.27 -2.32 1.78
C LEU A 78 -5.50 -0.85 1.37
N ASP A 79 -4.43 -0.17 0.96
CA ASP A 79 -4.45 1.23 0.53
C ASP A 79 -4.85 1.40 -0.94
N GLU A 80 -5.01 0.30 -1.69
CA GLU A 80 -5.39 0.34 -3.09
C GLU A 80 -6.92 0.43 -3.20
N PRO A 81 -7.46 1.39 -3.97
CA PRO A 81 -8.89 1.46 -4.18
C PRO A 81 -9.39 0.17 -4.85
N PRO A 82 -10.58 -0.32 -4.47
CA PRO A 82 -11.15 -1.48 -5.13
C PRO A 82 -11.40 -1.18 -6.62
N PRO A 83 -11.31 -2.18 -7.50
CA PRO A 83 -11.58 -1.98 -8.91
C PRO A 83 -13.05 -1.60 -9.12
N PHE A 84 -13.29 -0.58 -9.96
CA PHE A 84 -14.64 -0.10 -10.28
C PHE A 84 -15.55 -1.15 -10.95
N LYS A 85 -14.96 -2.21 -11.53
CA LYS A 85 -15.68 -3.28 -12.21
C LYS A 85 -15.73 -4.52 -11.33
N VAL A 86 -16.64 -4.53 -10.36
CA VAL A 86 -16.97 -5.74 -9.61
C VAL A 86 -17.86 -6.59 -10.53
N GLN A 87 -17.37 -7.74 -11.02
CA GLN A 87 -18.23 -8.67 -11.74
C GLN A 87 -19.28 -9.19 -10.76
N LYS A 88 -20.55 -8.79 -10.95
CA LYS A 88 -21.66 -9.33 -10.16
C LYS A 88 -21.73 -10.84 -10.43
N PRO A 89 -21.75 -11.71 -9.40
CA PRO A 89 -21.95 -13.14 -9.60
C PRO A 89 -23.20 -13.37 -10.45
N ALA A 90 -23.12 -14.27 -11.43
CA ALA A 90 -24.29 -14.63 -12.23
C ALA A 90 -25.40 -15.15 -11.31
N PRO A 91 -26.67 -14.74 -11.51
CA PRO A 91 -27.77 -15.28 -10.73
C PRO A 91 -27.83 -16.81 -10.88
N PRO A 92 -28.20 -17.55 -9.83
CA PRO A 92 -28.31 -19.00 -9.91
C PRO A 92 -29.31 -19.36 -11.00
N ARG A 93 -28.94 -20.30 -11.89
CA ARG A 93 -29.87 -20.85 -12.87
C ARG A 93 -30.96 -21.57 -12.11
N GLN A 94 -32.20 -21.10 -12.26
CA GLN A 94 -33.38 -21.81 -11.77
C GLN A 94 -33.53 -23.09 -12.60
N ALA A 95 -33.66 -24.22 -11.90
CA ALA A 95 -33.83 -25.56 -12.48
C ALA A 95 -35.26 -25.76 -12.97
#